data_AF-A0A932H0E6-F1
#
_entry.id   AF-A0A932H0E6-F1
#
_cell.length_a   1.000
_cell.length_b   1.000
_cell.length_c   1.000
_cell.angle_alpha   90.00
_cell.angle_beta   90.00
_cell.angle_gamma   90.00
#
_symmetry.space_group_name_H-M   'P 1'
#
loop_
_entity.id
_entity.type
_entity.pdbx_description
1 polymer ?
#
loop_
_entity_poly.entity_id
_entity_poly.type
_entity_poly.pdbx_seq_one_letter_code
_entity_poly.pdbx_strand_id
1 'polypeptide(L)'
;MGATESHSLRSDLYRCFSERSHADEFLSGRIRFGYLQHYRTNYEGARRDVDEGSGRIREWREDRKAAVITGSAREMVDSPGEVTVDSECGNPVFICCLTAPPDDKWAPVIGDFGEFVVRISDPQRFCSDIQAALSDEDQWQHHARVEVFLVEYSKDELVPTRDAAQRQNDAIRLAIAQKLPKYSHQFEHRIALISYAPIPHDVEAGGLPPEYLYVNIGRPLEYAALVRRPRRGMCRRLAEALGLIQKSKDA
;
A
#
# COMPACT_ATOMS: atom_id res chain seq x y z
N MET A 1 -6.43 -4.57 -24.47
CA MET A 1 -5.24 -5.18 -23.85
C MET A 1 -4.18 -4.10 -23.75
N GLY A 2 -4.25 -3.28 -22.71
CA GLY A 2 -3.23 -2.27 -22.43
C GLY A 2 -2.07 -2.95 -21.73
N ALA A 3 -0.85 -2.75 -22.23
CA ALA A 3 0.35 -3.16 -21.56
C ALA A 3 0.39 -2.48 -20.19
N THR A 4 0.22 -3.27 -19.12
CA THR A 4 0.63 -2.85 -17.78
C THR A 4 2.10 -2.51 -17.90
N GLU A 5 2.44 -1.23 -17.73
CA GLU A 5 3.83 -0.83 -17.57
C GLU A 5 4.38 -1.62 -16.39
N SER A 6 5.11 -2.68 -16.75
CA SER A 6 5.99 -3.42 -15.88
C SER A 6 7.07 -2.43 -15.46
N HIS A 7 6.77 -1.61 -14.44
CA HIS A 7 7.81 -1.01 -13.63
C HIS A 7 8.62 -2.18 -13.11
N SER A 8 9.76 -2.39 -13.77
CA SER A 8 10.68 -3.46 -13.43
C SER A 8 11.03 -3.30 -11.96
N LEU A 9 10.50 -4.19 -11.11
CA LEU A 9 10.80 -4.31 -9.69
C LEU A 9 12.25 -4.77 -9.50
N ARG A 10 13.20 -3.99 -10.04
CA ARG A 10 14.64 -4.26 -10.04
C ARG A 10 15.33 -3.74 -8.79
N SER A 11 14.66 -2.91 -8.01
CA SER A 11 15.16 -2.41 -6.74
C SER A 11 14.77 -3.34 -5.60
N ASP A 12 15.69 -3.53 -4.66
CA ASP A 12 15.41 -4.21 -3.39
C ASP A 12 14.19 -3.60 -2.70
N LEU A 13 13.30 -4.45 -2.20
CA LEU A 13 12.22 -4.03 -1.30
C LEU A 13 12.53 -4.49 0.12
N TYR A 14 11.93 -3.83 1.10
CA TYR A 14 12.20 -4.11 2.49
C TYR A 14 10.91 -4.27 3.28
N ARG A 15 10.91 -5.18 4.25
CA ARG A 15 9.86 -5.33 5.24
C ARG A 15 10.43 -5.06 6.62
N CYS A 16 9.82 -4.15 7.36
CA CYS A 16 10.21 -3.83 8.72
C CYS A 16 9.27 -4.53 9.72
N PHE A 17 9.83 -4.99 10.82
CA PHE A 17 9.11 -5.65 11.91
C PHE A 17 9.52 -5.05 13.26
N SER A 18 8.54 -4.89 14.15
CA SER A 18 8.75 -4.52 15.56
C SER A 18 9.33 -5.67 16.39
N GLU A 19 9.07 -6.91 15.99
CA GLU A 19 9.50 -8.12 16.67
C GLU A 19 10.34 -9.00 15.77
N ARG A 20 11.39 -9.58 16.36
CA ARG A 20 12.32 -10.45 15.63
C ARG A 20 11.65 -11.76 15.16
N SER A 21 10.78 -12.32 15.99
CA SER A 21 10.00 -13.53 15.69
C SER A 21 9.23 -13.39 14.37
N HIS A 22 8.54 -12.27 14.16
CA HIS A 22 7.81 -12.01 12.92
C HIS A 22 8.74 -11.90 11.70
N ALA A 23 9.94 -11.34 11.87
CA ALA A 23 10.93 -11.31 10.79
C ALA A 23 11.45 -12.72 10.45
N ASP A 24 11.66 -13.57 11.46
CA ASP A 24 12.10 -14.94 11.27
C ASP A 24 11.01 -15.82 10.62
N GLU A 25 9.73 -15.63 10.99
CA GLU A 25 8.58 -16.26 10.32
C GLU A 25 8.47 -15.83 8.84
N PHE A 26 8.67 -14.55 8.57
CA PHE A 26 8.68 -14.05 7.19
C PHE A 26 9.80 -14.71 6.38
N LEU A 27 11.01 -14.80 6.94
CA LEU A 27 12.17 -15.43 6.29
C LEU A 27 11.99 -16.94 6.08
N SER A 28 11.18 -17.62 6.91
CA SER A 28 10.86 -19.04 6.74
C SER A 28 9.81 -19.31 5.66
N GLY A 29 9.23 -18.26 5.07
CA GLY A 29 8.26 -18.35 3.98
C GLY A 29 6.80 -18.25 4.43
N ARG A 30 6.52 -17.89 5.70
CA ARG A 30 5.18 -17.63 6.19
C ARG A 30 4.86 -16.14 6.09
N ILE A 31 4.10 -15.76 5.06
CA ILE A 31 3.83 -14.36 4.73
C ILE A 31 2.44 -13.96 5.23
N ARG A 32 2.40 -12.99 6.15
CA ARG A 32 1.15 -12.42 6.66
C ARG A 32 0.70 -11.25 5.79
N PHE A 33 -0.52 -11.33 5.28
CA PHE A 33 -1.25 -10.23 4.65
C PHE A 33 -2.34 -9.74 5.60
N GLY A 34 -2.48 -8.43 5.76
CA GLY A 34 -3.57 -7.84 6.54
C GLY A 34 -4.70 -7.40 5.64
N TYR A 35 -5.95 -7.56 6.09
CA TYR A 35 -7.12 -7.10 5.35
C TYR A 35 -7.13 -5.57 5.26
N LEU A 36 -7.18 -5.02 4.05
CA LEU A 36 -7.02 -3.59 3.78
C LEU A 36 -8.02 -2.72 4.55
N GLN A 37 -9.29 -3.15 4.65
CA GLN A 37 -10.30 -2.37 5.37
C GLN A 37 -10.05 -2.36 6.89
N HIS A 38 -9.40 -3.38 7.44
CA HIS A 38 -9.08 -3.45 8.86
C HIS A 38 -8.07 -2.38 9.30
N TYR A 39 -7.19 -1.95 8.38
CA TYR A 39 -6.23 -0.87 8.63
C TYR A 39 -6.91 0.49 8.92
N ARG A 40 -8.17 0.68 8.49
CA ARG A 40 -8.96 1.90 8.76
C ARG A 40 -9.36 2.06 10.22
N THR A 41 -9.67 0.93 10.87
CA THR A 41 -10.43 0.91 12.12
C THR A 41 -9.58 0.64 13.34
N ASN A 42 -8.50 -0.14 13.22
CA ASN A 42 -7.88 -0.81 14.38
C ASN A 42 -6.45 -0.37 14.71
N TYR A 43 -5.89 0.61 14.00
CA TYR A 43 -4.67 1.30 14.45
C TYR A 43 -5.03 2.47 15.37
N GLU A 44 -4.41 2.52 16.55
CA GLU A 44 -4.48 3.65 17.46
C GLU A 44 -3.39 4.70 17.18
N GLY A 45 -3.66 5.96 17.53
CA GLY A 45 -2.69 7.06 17.46
C GLY A 45 -2.33 7.52 16.04
N ALA A 46 -1.07 7.97 15.85
CA ALA A 46 -0.57 8.49 14.57
C ALA A 46 -0.62 7.46 13.41
N ARG A 47 -0.78 6.18 13.78
CA ARG A 47 -0.97 4.98 12.94
C ARG A 47 -2.18 5.03 12.03
N ARG A 48 -3.26 5.64 12.55
CA ARG A 48 -4.61 5.51 11.99
C ARG A 48 -4.75 6.33 10.72
N ASP A 49 -5.12 5.64 9.64
CA ASP A 49 -5.58 6.27 8.40
C ASP A 49 -7.03 5.85 8.15
N VAL A 50 -7.98 6.71 8.54
CA VAL A 50 -9.43 6.45 8.42
C VAL A 50 -9.88 6.31 6.96
N ASP A 51 -9.07 6.83 6.04
CA ASP A 51 -9.30 6.82 4.62
C ASP A 51 -8.53 5.69 3.92
N GLU A 52 -7.81 4.82 4.64
CA GLU A 52 -7.12 3.67 4.03
C GLU A 52 -8.11 2.78 3.26
N GLY A 53 -7.72 2.26 2.10
CA GLY A 53 -8.60 1.39 1.30
C GLY A 53 -9.69 2.10 0.50
N SER A 54 -9.72 3.44 0.51
CA SER A 54 -10.46 4.26 -0.44
C SER A 54 -9.52 5.09 -1.31
N GLY A 55 -9.91 5.32 -2.55
CA GLY A 55 -9.32 6.29 -3.44
C GLY A 55 -10.12 7.58 -3.42
N ARG A 56 -9.44 8.72 -3.45
CA ARG A 56 -10.07 10.03 -3.66
C ARG A 56 -9.16 10.95 -4.45
N ILE A 57 -9.69 11.48 -5.54
CA ILE A 57 -9.04 12.48 -6.38
C ILE A 57 -10.03 13.58 -6.73
N ARG A 58 -9.49 14.73 -7.12
CA ARG A 58 -10.28 15.82 -7.73
C ARG A 58 -9.89 15.89 -9.20
N GLU A 59 -10.86 16.03 -10.09
CA GLU A 59 -10.60 16.15 -11.53
C GLU A 59 -11.42 17.30 -12.11
N TRP A 60 -10.85 18.02 -13.06
CA TRP A 60 -11.61 18.95 -13.89
C TRP A 60 -12.41 18.17 -14.92
N ARG A 61 -13.68 18.50 -15.15
CA ARG A 61 -14.49 17.86 -16.19
C ARG A 61 -15.11 18.90 -17.11
N GLU A 62 -14.73 18.83 -18.38
CA GLU A 62 -15.29 19.67 -19.44
C GLU A 62 -16.69 19.21 -19.88
N ASP A 63 -17.01 17.94 -19.67
CA ASP A 63 -18.28 17.30 -20.09
C ASP A 63 -19.43 17.47 -19.08
N ARG A 64 -19.23 18.24 -18.01
CA ARG A 64 -20.27 18.48 -17.02
C ARG A 64 -21.43 19.27 -17.60
N LYS A 65 -22.63 18.83 -17.26
CA LYS A 65 -23.88 19.53 -17.53
C LYS A 65 -24.54 19.95 -16.22
N ALA A 66 -25.14 21.14 -16.19
CA ALA A 66 -25.96 21.62 -15.08
C ALA A 66 -27.40 21.78 -15.53
N ALA A 67 -28.35 21.43 -14.65
CA ALA A 67 -29.76 21.73 -14.88
C ALA A 67 -30.04 23.17 -14.43
N VAL A 68 -30.42 24.04 -15.35
CA VAL A 68 -30.89 25.40 -15.04
C VAL A 68 -32.42 25.36 -15.04
N ILE A 69 -33.02 25.78 -13.92
CA ILE A 69 -34.48 25.82 -13.74
C ILE A 69 -34.92 27.28 -13.72
N THR A 70 -35.70 27.69 -14.70
CA THR A 70 -36.25 29.05 -14.82
C THR A 70 -37.77 28.95 -14.89
N GLY A 71 -38.45 29.25 -13.78
CA GLY A 71 -39.89 28.99 -13.64
C GLY A 71 -40.18 27.48 -13.68
N SER A 72 -40.99 27.04 -14.66
CA SER A 72 -41.31 25.62 -14.90
C SER A 72 -40.46 24.95 -15.98
N ALA A 73 -39.59 25.70 -16.68
CA ALA A 73 -38.71 25.16 -17.71
C ALA A 73 -37.41 24.61 -17.08
N ARG A 74 -36.93 23.47 -17.60
CA ARG A 74 -35.66 22.84 -17.24
C ARG A 74 -34.79 22.69 -18.48
N GLU A 75 -33.63 23.32 -18.48
CA GLU A 75 -32.62 23.21 -19.54
C GLU A 75 -31.33 22.61 -19.00
N MET A 76 -30.63 21.81 -19.81
CA MET A 76 -29.30 21.31 -19.46
C MET A 76 -28.25 22.17 -20.19
N VAL A 77 -27.40 22.87 -19.45
CA VAL A 77 -26.34 23.72 -20.01
C VAL A 77 -24.97 23.12 -19.72
N ASP A 78 -23.99 23.40 -20.60
CA ASP A 78 -22.59 23.10 -20.32
C ASP A 78 -22.11 23.89 -19.10
N SER A 79 -21.52 23.18 -18.15
CA SER A 79 -20.99 23.74 -16.91
C SER A 79 -19.73 22.99 -16.49
N PRO A 80 -18.61 23.15 -17.23
CA PRO A 80 -17.33 22.58 -16.85
C PRO A 80 -16.97 22.91 -15.40
N GLY A 81 -16.31 21.98 -14.71
CA GLY A 81 -15.92 22.22 -13.33
C GLY A 81 -15.24 21.05 -12.66
N GLU A 82 -14.75 21.31 -11.45
CA GLU A 82 -14.14 20.30 -10.58
C GLU A 82 -15.19 19.31 -10.07
N VAL A 83 -14.83 18.03 -10.06
CA VAL A 83 -15.58 16.97 -9.38
C VAL A 83 -14.64 16.20 -8.48
N THR A 84 -15.19 15.68 -7.38
CA THR A 84 -14.50 14.67 -6.56
C THR A 84 -14.90 13.29 -7.06
N VAL A 85 -13.91 12.43 -7.27
CA VAL A 85 -14.11 11.02 -7.58
C VAL A 85 -13.64 10.21 -6.40
N ASP A 86 -14.57 9.49 -5.79
CA ASP A 86 -14.30 8.48 -4.78
C ASP A 86 -14.19 7.10 -5.44
N SER A 87 -13.36 6.23 -4.91
CA SER A 87 -13.15 4.87 -5.40
C SER A 87 -13.01 3.91 -4.25
N GLU A 88 -13.62 2.74 -4.37
CA GLU A 88 -13.53 1.67 -3.37
C GLU A 88 -13.32 0.34 -4.09
N CYS A 89 -12.63 -0.59 -3.44
CA CYS A 89 -12.50 -1.95 -3.95
C CYS A 89 -13.66 -2.79 -3.40
N GLY A 90 -14.54 -3.27 -4.28
CA GLY A 90 -15.65 -4.15 -3.89
C GLY A 90 -15.20 -5.57 -3.50
N ASN A 91 -13.98 -5.96 -3.90
CA ASN A 91 -13.40 -7.25 -3.56
C ASN A 91 -12.62 -7.18 -2.24
N PRO A 92 -12.52 -8.28 -1.48
CA PRO A 92 -11.59 -8.36 -0.36
C PRO A 92 -10.14 -8.23 -0.86
N VAL A 93 -9.40 -7.29 -0.26
CA VAL A 93 -7.98 -7.07 -0.56
C VAL A 93 -7.17 -7.28 0.70
N PHE A 94 -6.17 -8.15 0.62
CA PHE A 94 -5.19 -8.36 1.68
C PHE A 94 -3.84 -7.82 1.23
N ILE A 95 -3.16 -7.05 2.08
CA ILE A 95 -1.93 -6.37 1.72
C ILE A 95 -0.74 -6.81 2.58
N CYS A 96 0.41 -6.96 1.92
CA CYS A 96 1.73 -7.01 2.53
C CYS A 96 2.50 -5.75 2.14
N CYS A 97 2.52 -4.76 3.04
CA CYS A 97 3.27 -3.51 2.90
C CYS A 97 4.80 -3.74 2.93
N LEU A 98 5.50 -3.24 1.94
CA LEU A 98 6.96 -3.17 1.86
C LEU A 98 7.36 -1.69 1.77
N THR A 99 8.64 -1.40 1.90
CA THR A 99 9.20 -0.05 1.81
C THR A 99 10.47 -0.06 0.97
N ALA A 100 10.78 1.05 0.31
CA ALA A 100 12.03 1.27 -0.41
C ALA A 100 12.52 2.72 -0.21
N PRO A 101 12.91 3.09 1.03
CA PRO A 101 13.32 4.46 1.32
C PRO A 101 14.73 4.73 0.79
N PRO A 102 15.03 5.97 0.36
CA PRO A 102 16.39 6.41 0.12
C PRO A 102 17.28 6.25 1.37
N ASP A 103 18.60 6.14 1.18
CA ASP A 103 19.59 5.87 2.24
C ASP A 103 19.48 6.81 3.47
N ASP A 104 19.10 8.07 3.26
CA ASP A 104 18.98 9.08 4.32
C ASP A 104 17.60 9.11 4.99
N LYS A 105 16.64 8.26 4.57
CA LYS A 105 15.24 8.29 5.01
C LYS A 105 14.81 7.10 5.87
N TRP A 106 15.73 6.25 6.28
CA TRP A 106 15.43 5.04 7.08
C TRP A 106 14.94 5.31 8.50
N ALA A 107 15.37 6.41 9.13
CA ALA A 107 15.04 6.70 10.53
C ALA A 107 13.53 6.76 10.83
N PRO A 108 12.71 7.55 10.11
CA PRO A 108 11.26 7.58 10.33
C PRO A 108 10.60 6.23 10.03
N VAL A 109 11.02 5.53 8.97
CA VAL A 109 10.50 4.20 8.61
C VAL A 109 10.71 3.19 9.74
N ILE A 110 11.91 3.13 10.32
CA ILE A 110 12.19 2.25 11.46
C ILE A 110 11.39 2.66 12.69
N GLY A 111 11.21 3.96 12.92
CA GLY A 111 10.38 4.49 14.02
C GLY A 111 8.94 3.99 13.96
N ASP A 112 8.36 3.95 12.77
CA ASP A 112 6.98 3.50 12.56
C ASP A 112 6.87 1.97 12.54
N PHE A 113 7.72 1.28 11.78
CA PHE A 113 7.51 -0.13 11.43
C PHE A 113 8.40 -1.12 12.20
N GLY A 114 9.42 -0.64 12.90
CA GLY A 114 10.31 -1.44 13.73
C GLY A 114 11.71 -1.66 13.14
N GLU A 115 12.62 -2.16 13.97
CA GLU A 115 14.05 -2.22 13.68
C GLU A 115 14.53 -3.49 12.99
N PHE A 116 13.71 -4.54 12.95
CA PHE A 116 14.06 -5.80 12.31
C PHE A 116 13.69 -5.70 10.83
N VAL A 117 14.68 -5.36 10.00
CA VAL A 117 14.47 -5.11 8.58
C VAL A 117 14.90 -6.33 7.78
N VAL A 118 13.96 -6.88 7.01
CA VAL A 118 14.22 -7.93 6.01
C VAL A 118 14.32 -7.26 4.66
N ARG A 119 15.44 -7.48 3.97
CA ARG A 119 15.63 -7.08 2.56
C ARG A 119 15.19 -8.22 1.66
N ILE A 120 14.50 -7.89 0.58
CA ILE A 120 14.04 -8.78 -0.49
C ILE A 120 14.75 -8.32 -1.77
N SER A 121 15.76 -9.07 -2.20
CA SER A 121 16.59 -8.69 -3.35
C SER A 121 16.01 -9.11 -4.71
N ASP A 122 14.94 -9.90 -4.69
CA ASP A 122 14.21 -10.30 -5.90
C ASP A 122 12.70 -10.23 -5.66
N PRO A 123 12.11 -9.02 -5.75
CA PRO A 123 10.67 -8.85 -5.53
C PRO A 123 9.81 -9.57 -6.56
N GLN A 124 10.32 -9.77 -7.79
CA GLN A 124 9.58 -10.50 -8.82
C GLN A 124 9.44 -11.97 -8.44
N ARG A 125 10.56 -12.62 -8.05
CA ARG A 125 10.52 -13.99 -7.51
C ARG A 125 9.66 -14.07 -6.25
N PHE A 126 9.70 -13.07 -5.38
CA PHE A 126 8.83 -13.03 -4.20
C PHE A 126 7.34 -13.08 -4.55
N CYS A 127 6.90 -12.25 -5.50
CA CYS A 127 5.51 -12.26 -5.96
C CYS A 127 5.13 -13.57 -6.67
N SER A 128 6.03 -14.13 -7.49
CA SER A 128 5.80 -15.43 -8.13
C SER A 128 5.68 -16.56 -7.11
N ASP A 129 6.52 -16.59 -6.07
CA ASP A 129 6.45 -17.58 -5.00
C ASP A 129 5.15 -17.46 -4.19
N ILE A 130 4.70 -16.23 -3.88
CA ILE A 130 3.41 -16.01 -3.21
C ILE A 130 2.27 -16.52 -4.09
N GLN A 131 2.24 -16.15 -5.38
CA GLN A 131 1.19 -16.55 -6.31
C GLN A 131 1.12 -18.08 -6.47
N ALA A 132 2.28 -18.75 -6.50
CA ALA A 132 2.36 -20.21 -6.59
C ALA A 132 1.99 -20.92 -5.29
N ALA A 133 2.04 -20.22 -4.15
CA ALA A 133 1.75 -20.74 -2.83
C ALA A 133 0.31 -20.48 -2.35
N LEU A 134 -0.52 -19.85 -3.19
CA LEU A 134 -1.94 -19.65 -2.88
C LEU A 134 -2.63 -21.01 -2.77
N SER A 135 -3.43 -21.17 -1.71
CA SER A 135 -4.19 -22.40 -1.48
C SER A 135 -5.47 -22.42 -2.31
N ASP A 136 -5.70 -23.51 -3.04
CA ASP A 136 -6.97 -23.75 -3.72
C ASP A 136 -8.09 -24.13 -2.72
N GLU A 137 -7.74 -24.54 -1.49
CA GLU A 137 -8.69 -24.92 -0.44
C GLU A 137 -9.13 -23.73 0.42
N ASP A 138 -8.36 -22.65 0.45
CA ASP A 138 -8.72 -21.43 1.18
C ASP A 138 -9.56 -20.53 0.28
N GLN A 139 -10.83 -20.32 0.66
CA GLN A 139 -11.77 -19.53 -0.14
C GLN A 139 -11.26 -18.12 -0.49
N TRP A 140 -10.42 -17.51 0.35
CA TRP A 140 -9.92 -16.15 0.12
C TRP A 140 -8.69 -16.12 -0.79
N GLN A 141 -7.97 -17.24 -0.91
CA GLN A 141 -6.77 -17.39 -1.74
C GLN A 141 -7.11 -18.03 -3.09
N HIS A 142 -8.14 -18.87 -3.13
CA HIS A 142 -8.60 -19.55 -4.33
C HIS A 142 -8.93 -18.52 -5.42
N HIS A 143 -8.25 -18.66 -6.56
CA HIS A 143 -8.28 -17.73 -7.70
C HIS A 143 -7.82 -16.29 -7.41
N ALA A 144 -7.29 -15.99 -6.22
CA ALA A 144 -6.80 -14.65 -5.92
C ALA A 144 -5.61 -14.29 -6.82
N ARG A 145 -5.50 -12.99 -7.13
CA ARG A 145 -4.39 -12.45 -7.92
C ARG A 145 -3.46 -11.66 -7.03
N VAL A 146 -2.17 -11.92 -7.18
CA VAL A 146 -1.08 -11.19 -6.53
C VAL A 146 -0.63 -10.07 -7.45
N GLU A 147 -0.79 -8.84 -7.00
CA GLU A 147 -0.36 -7.64 -7.73
C GLU A 147 0.51 -6.76 -6.83
N VAL A 148 1.41 -5.98 -7.45
CA VAL A 148 2.28 -5.05 -6.74
C VAL A 148 1.93 -3.64 -7.13
N PHE A 149 1.76 -2.79 -6.12
CA PHE A 149 1.45 -1.39 -6.27
C PHE A 149 2.52 -0.54 -5.60
N LEU A 150 3.02 0.48 -6.31
CA LEU A 150 3.70 1.59 -5.67
C LEU A 150 2.63 2.49 -5.03
N VAL A 151 2.79 2.83 -3.75
CA VAL A 151 1.86 3.74 -3.09
C VAL A 151 2.05 5.16 -3.62
N GLU A 152 0.96 5.75 -4.07
CA GLU A 152 0.86 7.13 -4.52
C GLU A 152 0.33 8.00 -3.38
N TYR A 153 1.07 9.04 -3.04
CA TYR A 153 0.76 9.95 -1.94
C TYR A 153 -0.03 11.17 -2.43
N SER A 154 -1.03 10.94 -3.29
CA SER A 154 -1.75 11.95 -4.07
C SER A 154 -3.21 12.13 -3.64
N LYS A 155 -3.59 11.61 -2.47
CA LYS A 155 -4.98 11.69 -2.02
C LYS A 155 -5.43 13.14 -1.89
N ASP A 156 -6.62 13.43 -2.41
CA ASP A 156 -7.22 14.77 -2.51
C ASP A 156 -6.51 15.74 -3.47
N GLU A 157 -5.53 15.28 -4.26
CA GLU A 157 -4.89 16.10 -5.28
C GLU A 157 -5.79 16.28 -6.50
N LEU A 158 -5.63 17.43 -7.16
CA LEU A 158 -6.24 17.71 -8.45
C LEU A 158 -5.41 17.02 -9.53
N VAL A 159 -6.01 16.09 -10.27
CA VAL A 159 -5.36 15.34 -11.34
C VAL A 159 -5.96 15.70 -12.71
N PRO A 160 -5.23 15.48 -13.82
CA PRO A 160 -5.78 15.65 -15.16
C PRO A 160 -7.03 14.80 -15.39
N THR A 161 -7.97 15.31 -16.19
CA THR A 161 -9.17 14.59 -16.61
C THR A 161 -8.81 13.27 -17.29
N ARG A 162 -9.41 12.17 -16.85
CA ARG A 162 -9.14 10.84 -17.39
C ARG A 162 -10.33 10.33 -18.20
N ASP A 163 -10.04 9.55 -19.24
CA ASP A 163 -11.10 8.89 -20.00
C ASP A 163 -11.80 7.81 -19.17
N ALA A 164 -12.93 7.28 -19.67
CA ALA A 164 -13.74 6.31 -18.92
C ALA A 164 -13.00 4.99 -18.63
N ALA A 165 -12.14 4.52 -19.54
CA ALA A 165 -11.41 3.26 -19.37
C ALA A 165 -10.26 3.42 -18.36
N GLN A 166 -9.56 4.56 -18.41
CA GLN A 166 -8.54 4.95 -17.43
C GLN A 166 -9.15 5.04 -16.03
N ARG A 167 -10.30 5.72 -15.88
CA ARG A 167 -11.00 5.85 -14.59
C ARG A 167 -11.31 4.51 -13.92
N GLN A 168 -11.74 3.51 -14.68
CA GLN A 168 -12.06 2.19 -14.10
C GLN A 168 -10.81 1.47 -13.56
N ASN A 169 -9.71 1.50 -14.32
CA ASN A 169 -8.44 0.89 -13.89
C ASN A 169 -7.85 1.65 -12.69
N ASP A 170 -7.98 2.97 -12.70
CA ASP A 170 -7.48 3.82 -11.64
C ASP A 170 -8.28 3.68 -10.36
N ALA A 171 -9.60 3.43 -10.41
CA ALA A 171 -10.40 3.28 -9.20
C ALA A 171 -9.88 2.18 -8.28
N ILE A 172 -9.53 1.02 -8.84
CA ILE A 172 -8.93 -0.10 -8.09
C ILE A 172 -7.56 0.29 -7.56
N ARG A 173 -6.70 0.88 -8.42
CA ARG A 173 -5.37 1.32 -8.03
C ARG A 173 -5.41 2.37 -6.92
N LEU A 174 -6.30 3.36 -7.00
CA LEU A 174 -6.46 4.41 -6.00
C LEU A 174 -6.96 3.81 -4.68
N ALA A 175 -7.92 2.89 -4.71
CA ALA A 175 -8.38 2.22 -3.49
C ALA A 175 -7.26 1.39 -2.82
N ILE A 176 -6.43 0.71 -3.60
CA ILE A 176 -5.40 -0.21 -3.09
C ILE A 176 -4.07 0.50 -2.81
N ALA A 177 -3.76 1.61 -3.46
CA ALA A 177 -2.40 2.17 -3.51
C ALA A 177 -2.34 3.67 -3.27
N GLN A 178 -3.42 4.33 -2.86
CA GLN A 178 -3.37 5.76 -2.53
C GLN A 178 -3.29 5.99 -1.01
N LYS A 179 -2.48 6.98 -0.61
CA LYS A 179 -2.39 7.49 0.76
C LYS A 179 -2.35 9.01 0.79
N LEU A 180 -2.58 9.58 1.97
CA LEU A 180 -2.38 11.01 2.22
C LEU A 180 -0.88 11.40 2.13
N PRO A 181 -0.55 12.61 1.64
CA PRO A 181 0.83 13.12 1.54
C PRO A 181 1.66 13.02 2.82
N LYS A 182 1.03 13.15 4.01
CA LYS A 182 1.71 13.07 5.31
C LYS A 182 2.40 11.70 5.56
N TYR A 183 1.99 10.64 4.86
CA TYR A 183 2.58 9.31 4.96
C TYR A 183 3.69 9.05 3.92
N SER A 184 4.05 10.04 3.10
CA SER A 184 5.06 9.90 2.02
C SER A 184 6.43 9.41 2.50
N HIS A 185 6.78 9.67 3.77
CA HIS A 185 8.01 9.18 4.39
C HIS A 185 8.08 7.65 4.53
N GLN A 186 6.99 6.92 4.26
CA GLN A 186 6.92 5.46 4.35
C GLN A 186 7.45 4.76 3.10
N PHE A 187 7.53 5.44 1.94
CA PHE A 187 8.02 4.89 0.67
C PHE A 187 7.40 3.51 0.32
N GLU A 188 6.10 3.41 0.53
CA GLU A 188 5.40 2.13 0.61
C GLU A 188 5.19 1.50 -0.76
N HIS A 189 5.36 0.19 -0.79
CA HIS A 189 4.93 -0.68 -1.87
C HIS A 189 3.96 -1.70 -1.28
N ARG A 190 2.86 -2.01 -1.96
CA ARG A 190 1.88 -2.98 -1.49
C ARG A 190 1.90 -4.18 -2.41
N ILE A 191 2.19 -5.35 -1.86
CA ILE A 191 1.78 -6.59 -2.51
C ILE A 191 0.33 -6.84 -2.08
N ALA A 192 -0.58 -6.77 -3.02
CA ALA A 192 -2.01 -6.99 -2.81
C ALA A 192 -2.40 -8.39 -3.30
N LEU A 193 -3.09 -9.11 -2.45
CA LEU A 193 -3.83 -10.32 -2.79
C LEU A 193 -5.30 -9.91 -2.94
N ILE A 194 -5.76 -9.88 -4.18
CA ILE A 194 -7.13 -9.50 -4.53
C ILE A 194 -7.95 -10.78 -4.62
N SER A 195 -8.80 -10.99 -3.64
CA SER A 195 -9.67 -12.16 -3.57
C SER A 195 -10.89 -11.98 -4.47
N TYR A 196 -11.28 -13.03 -5.19
CA TYR A 196 -12.55 -13.07 -5.94
C TYR A 196 -13.61 -13.90 -5.22
N ALA A 197 -13.36 -14.22 -3.95
CA ALA A 197 -14.36 -14.86 -3.10
C ALA A 197 -15.61 -13.98 -3.04
N PRO A 198 -16.81 -14.53 -3.31
CA PRO A 198 -18.03 -13.79 -3.09
C PRO A 198 -18.12 -13.44 -1.60
N ILE A 199 -18.31 -12.16 -1.28
CA ILE A 199 -18.69 -11.76 0.08
C ILE A 199 -20.17 -12.18 0.23
N PRO A 200 -20.51 -13.15 1.08
CA PRO A 200 -21.89 -13.60 1.19
C PRO A 200 -22.76 -12.45 1.71
N HIS A 201 -23.90 -12.22 1.05
CA HIS A 201 -24.89 -11.24 1.52
C HIS A 201 -25.52 -11.66 2.85
N ASP A 202 -25.49 -12.96 3.17
CA ASP A 202 -25.88 -13.52 4.45
C ASP A 202 -24.64 -13.89 5.27
N VAL A 203 -24.39 -13.11 6.32
CA VAL A 203 -23.27 -13.24 7.28
C VAL A 203 -23.23 -14.63 7.95
N GLU A 204 -24.30 -15.42 7.84
CA GLU A 204 -24.44 -16.73 8.47
C GLU A 204 -23.86 -17.91 7.66
N ALA A 205 -23.63 -17.76 6.35
CA ALA A 205 -23.22 -18.89 5.49
C ALA A 205 -21.77 -18.82 4.96
N GLY A 206 -21.12 -17.65 5.00
CA GLY A 206 -19.68 -17.55 4.80
C GLY A 206 -19.15 -16.31 5.50
N GLY A 207 -18.12 -16.52 6.33
CA GLY A 207 -17.64 -15.51 7.26
C GLY A 207 -17.15 -14.25 6.55
N LEU A 208 -17.09 -13.15 7.32
CA LEU A 208 -16.37 -11.95 6.92
C LEU A 208 -14.91 -12.28 6.56
N PRO A 209 -14.25 -11.47 5.70
CA PRO A 209 -12.83 -11.61 5.45
C PRO A 209 -12.05 -11.64 6.77
N PRO A 210 -11.11 -12.59 6.97
CA PRO A 210 -10.31 -12.62 8.17
C PRO A 210 -9.47 -11.35 8.28
N GLU A 211 -9.10 -10.95 9.50
CA GLU A 211 -8.19 -9.82 9.71
C GLU A 211 -6.84 -10.04 9.02
N TYR A 212 -6.33 -11.27 9.12
CA TYR A 212 -5.08 -11.69 8.53
C TYR A 212 -5.25 -12.94 7.70
N LEU A 213 -4.52 -12.97 6.59
CA LEU A 213 -4.35 -14.14 5.75
C LEU A 213 -2.88 -14.53 5.71
N TYR A 214 -2.60 -15.83 5.80
CA TYR A 214 -1.24 -16.34 5.76
C TYR A 214 -1.03 -17.16 4.50
N VAL A 215 -0.05 -16.76 3.70
CA VAL A 215 0.44 -17.53 2.55
C VAL A 215 1.72 -18.25 2.98
N ASN A 216 1.74 -19.57 2.84
CA ASN A 216 2.88 -20.40 3.21
C ASN A 216 3.63 -20.85 1.96
N ILE A 217 4.78 -20.23 1.68
CA ILE A 217 5.63 -20.58 0.53
C ILE A 217 6.25 -21.98 0.67
N GLY A 218 6.23 -22.54 1.89
CA GLY A 218 6.67 -23.92 2.18
C GLY A 218 8.19 -24.10 2.21
N ARG A 219 8.96 -23.01 2.03
CA ARG A 219 10.42 -23.00 2.09
C ARG A 219 10.95 -21.62 2.54
N PRO A 220 12.17 -21.56 3.10
CA PRO A 220 12.83 -20.30 3.39
C PRO A 220 13.04 -19.44 2.14
N LEU A 221 13.01 -18.11 2.33
CA LEU A 221 13.19 -17.12 1.28
C LEU A 221 14.68 -16.92 0.96
N GLU A 222 15.22 -17.65 0.00
CA GLU A 222 16.66 -17.57 -0.39
C GLU A 222 17.11 -16.18 -0.88
N TYR A 223 16.17 -15.38 -1.37
CA TYR A 223 16.38 -14.01 -1.86
C TYR A 223 16.00 -12.95 -0.81
N ALA A 224 15.76 -13.37 0.44
CA ALA A 224 15.53 -12.45 1.53
C ALA A 224 16.50 -12.68 2.69
N ALA A 225 16.90 -11.60 3.34
CA ALA A 225 17.80 -11.67 4.48
C ALA A 225 17.51 -10.54 5.46
N LEU A 226 17.67 -10.84 6.75
CA LEU A 226 17.69 -9.80 7.76
C LEU A 226 18.92 -8.92 7.56
N VAL A 227 18.71 -7.64 7.27
CA VAL A 227 19.81 -6.67 7.19
C VAL A 227 20.09 -6.14 8.59
N ARG A 228 21.32 -6.36 9.06
CA ARG A 228 21.81 -5.63 10.24
C ARG A 228 21.70 -4.15 9.90
N ARG A 229 21.08 -3.36 10.80
CA ARG A 229 20.98 -1.90 10.72
C ARG A 229 22.19 -1.29 10.00
N PRO A 230 22.03 -0.26 9.15
CA PRO A 230 23.13 0.65 8.90
C PRO A 230 23.73 1.02 10.25
N ARG A 231 25.02 0.72 10.46
CA ARG A 231 25.64 0.72 11.79
C ARG A 231 25.25 1.99 12.56
N ARG A 232 24.76 1.83 13.80
CA ARG A 232 24.68 2.94 14.78
C ARG A 232 26.01 3.69 14.72
N GLY A 233 25.98 4.93 14.21
CA GLY A 233 27.19 5.71 13.94
C GLY A 233 27.04 6.72 12.80
N MET A 234 26.08 6.54 11.89
CA MET A 234 25.82 7.52 10.81
C MET A 234 25.13 8.81 11.30
N CYS A 235 24.65 8.86 12.55
CA CYS A 235 24.09 10.07 13.15
C CYS A 235 25.13 10.98 13.83
N ARG A 236 26.40 10.59 13.98
CA ARG A 236 27.39 11.46 14.65
C ARG A 236 27.74 12.68 13.82
N ARG A 237 27.88 12.53 12.50
CA ARG A 237 28.15 13.66 11.59
C ARG A 237 26.93 14.59 11.45
N LEU A 238 25.71 14.04 11.52
CA LEU A 238 24.48 14.83 11.50
C LEU A 238 24.27 15.59 12.83
N ALA A 239 24.57 14.95 13.97
CA ALA A 239 24.52 15.59 15.29
C ALA A 239 25.62 16.64 15.51
N GLU A 240 26.81 16.43 14.94
CA GLU A 240 27.90 17.43 14.90
C GLU A 240 27.56 18.59 13.94
N ALA A 241 26.95 18.32 12.78
CA ALA A 241 26.52 19.34 11.83
C ALA A 241 25.33 20.19 12.35
N LEU A 242 24.50 19.64 13.24
CA LEU A 242 23.37 20.33 13.88
C LEU A 242 23.71 20.90 15.26
N GLY A 243 24.97 20.82 15.72
CA GLY A 243 25.44 21.43 16.97
C GLY A 243 24.91 20.80 18.27
N LEU A 244 24.31 19.60 18.19
CA LEU A 244 23.67 18.92 19.32
C LEU A 244 24.66 18.13 20.20
N ILE A 245 25.92 18.03 19.79
CA ILE A 245 27.02 17.45 20.58
C ILE A 245 28.21 18.39 20.47
N GLN A 246 28.67 18.95 21.60
CA GLN A 246 29.92 19.70 21.64
C GLN A 246 31.11 18.74 21.49
N LYS A 247 32.03 19.07 20.58
CA LYS A 247 33.34 18.38 20.51
C LYS A 247 33.99 18.47 21.88
N SER A 248 34.28 17.33 22.51
CA SER A 248 35.26 17.32 23.58
C SER A 248 36.58 17.79 22.97
N LYS A 249 36.97 19.02 23.27
CA LYS A 249 38.33 19.47 23.02
C LYS A 249 39.24 18.66 23.94
N ASP A 250 40.33 18.20 23.36
CA ASP A 250 41.37 17.42 23.99
C ASP A 250 41.76 17.99 25.37
N ALA A 251 41.78 17.09 26.35
CA ALA A 251 42.64 17.11 27.52
C ALA A 251 43.01 15.65 27.84
#